data_AF-A0A7X3VNT1-F1
#
_entry.id   AF-A0A7X3VNT1-F1
#
_cell.length_a   1.000
_cell.length_b   1.000
_cell.length_c   1.000
_cell.angle_alpha   90.00
_cell.angle_beta   90.00
_cell.angle_gamma   90.00
#
_symmetry.space_group_name_H-M   'P 1'
#
loop_
_entity.id
_entity.type
_entity.pdbx_description
1 polymer ?
#
loop_
_entity_poly.entity_id
_entity_poly.type
_entity_poly.pdbx_seq_one_letter_code
_entity_poly.pdbx_strand_id
1 'polypeptide(L)'
;MIDQILWTVGRPEWVSVVGDPNESGGWRRLIHIGWENGIIGSLSGTNLWGYDDHPLRVKVLGDEFYAEAKGLEGSYTRRKANNSEIEEVWEAEEGNPEMPESFKRMADGVIKAMHADTPFPADGEAAWNELVFEAAVHRSAIQNNARVFLAEVEADAFA
;
A
#
# COMPACT_ATOMS: atom_id res chain seq x y z
N MET A 1 2.93 3.59 -1.22
CA MET A 1 2.45 2.31 -0.63
C MET A 1 0.92 2.23 -0.65
N ILE A 2 0.20 3.31 -0.37
CA ILE A 2 -1.26 3.35 -0.46
C ILE A 2 -1.71 3.01 -1.88
N ASP A 3 -1.08 3.64 -2.88
CA ASP A 3 -1.37 3.33 -4.28
C ASP A 3 -1.17 1.83 -4.61
N GLN A 4 -0.07 1.21 -4.15
CA GLN A 4 0.14 -0.24 -4.32
C GLN A 4 -1.01 -1.10 -3.73
N ILE A 5 -1.58 -0.69 -2.60
CA ILE A 5 -2.74 -1.39 -1.99
C ILE A 5 -3.97 -1.22 -2.88
N LEU A 6 -4.25 0.00 -3.34
CA LEU A 6 -5.39 0.30 -4.21
C LEU A 6 -5.32 -0.51 -5.50
N TRP A 7 -4.13 -0.64 -6.09
CA TRP A 7 -3.92 -1.42 -7.32
C TRP A 7 -4.00 -2.93 -7.12
N THR A 8 -3.61 -3.43 -5.95
CA THR A 8 -3.52 -4.89 -5.70
C THR A 8 -4.84 -5.48 -5.18
N VAL A 9 -5.50 -4.77 -4.25
CA VAL A 9 -6.68 -5.27 -3.52
C VAL A 9 -7.94 -4.47 -3.87
N GLY A 10 -7.79 -3.29 -4.47
CA GLY A 10 -8.89 -2.38 -4.76
C GLY A 10 -9.10 -1.35 -3.65
N ARG A 11 -10.11 -0.49 -3.85
CA ARG A 11 -10.48 0.56 -2.90
C ARG A 11 -11.08 -0.04 -1.62
N PRO A 12 -10.58 0.33 -0.43
CA PRO A 12 -11.15 -0.08 0.85
C PRO A 12 -12.56 0.48 1.08
N GLU A 13 -13.33 -0.24 1.88
CA GLU A 13 -14.62 0.24 2.42
C GLU A 13 -14.38 1.24 3.56
N TRP A 14 -13.47 0.89 4.48
CA TRP A 14 -13.21 1.69 5.68
C TRP A 14 -11.76 1.60 6.16
N VAL A 15 -11.37 2.59 6.96
CA VAL A 15 -10.11 2.61 7.72
C VAL A 15 -10.35 2.92 9.20
N SER A 16 -9.47 2.44 10.08
CA SER A 16 -9.42 2.78 11.50
C SER A 16 -7.96 2.95 11.91
N VAL A 17 -7.62 4.09 12.53
CA VAL A 17 -6.23 4.51 12.70
C VAL A 17 -5.89 4.75 14.15
N VAL A 18 -4.81 4.11 14.60
CA VAL A 18 -4.15 4.40 15.87
C VAL A 18 -2.87 5.18 15.56
N GLY A 19 -2.83 6.44 15.97
CA GLY A 19 -1.68 7.33 15.81
C GLY A 19 -2.06 8.77 16.17
N ASP A 20 -1.05 9.61 16.42
CA ASP A 20 -1.26 11.05 16.66
C ASP A 20 -0.77 11.86 15.44
N PRO A 21 -1.66 12.45 14.63
CA PRO A 21 -1.26 13.24 13.46
C PRO A 21 -0.48 14.50 13.82
N ASN A 22 -0.43 14.89 15.10
CA ASN A 22 0.33 16.04 15.59
C ASN A 22 1.73 15.66 16.12
N GLU A 23 2.13 14.39 16.05
CA GLU A 23 3.48 13.96 16.45
C GLU A 23 4.55 14.72 15.63
N SER A 24 5.50 15.35 16.32
CA SER A 24 6.57 16.12 15.69
C SER A 24 7.58 15.21 14.98
N GLY A 25 8.04 15.62 13.79
CA GLY A 25 8.98 14.83 12.99
C GLY A 25 8.34 13.74 12.13
N GLY A 26 7.02 13.77 11.95
CA GLY A 26 6.25 12.76 11.22
C GLY A 26 5.67 11.74 12.18
N TRP A 27 4.42 11.36 11.96
CA TRP A 27 3.68 10.53 12.90
C TRP A 27 3.74 9.05 12.60
N ARG A 28 3.91 8.26 13.67
CA ARG A 28 3.77 6.81 13.64
C ARG A 28 2.29 6.46 13.69
N ARG A 29 1.88 5.58 12.79
CA ARG A 29 0.48 5.19 12.64
C ARG A 29 0.34 3.72 12.30
N LEU A 30 -0.62 3.07 12.94
CA LEU A 30 -1.16 1.79 12.53
C LEU A 30 -2.54 2.03 11.94
N ILE A 31 -2.70 1.68 10.67
CA ILE A 31 -3.94 1.83 9.91
C ILE A 31 -4.51 0.44 9.71
N HIS A 32 -5.67 0.16 10.31
CA HIS A 32 -6.50 -0.99 9.99
C HIS A 32 -7.39 -0.65 8.80
N ILE A 33 -7.54 -1.59 7.89
CA ILE A 33 -8.23 -1.40 6.62
C ILE A 33 -9.19 -2.57 6.42
N GLY A 34 -10.41 -2.30 5.96
CA GLY A 34 -11.36 -3.33 5.56
C GLY A 34 -11.93 -3.09 4.17
N TRP A 35 -12.21 -4.18 3.48
CA TRP A 35 -12.84 -4.22 2.16
C TRP A 35 -14.21 -4.91 2.24
N GLU A 36 -15.12 -4.57 1.32
CA GLU A 36 -16.48 -5.11 1.28
C GLU A 36 -16.51 -6.65 1.12
N ASN A 37 -15.49 -7.21 0.48
CA ASN A 37 -15.35 -8.66 0.30
C ASN A 37 -14.86 -9.40 1.57
N GLY A 38 -14.72 -8.70 2.70
CA GLY A 38 -14.32 -9.27 3.98
C GLY A 38 -12.81 -9.37 4.20
N ILE A 39 -11.98 -8.95 3.22
CA ILE A 39 -10.54 -8.83 3.41
C ILE A 39 -10.26 -7.75 4.46
N ILE A 40 -9.28 -8.01 5.33
CA ILE A 40 -8.78 -7.07 6.32
C ILE A 40 -7.27 -6.93 6.12
N GLY A 41 -6.77 -5.71 6.29
CA GLY A 41 -5.36 -5.38 6.16
C GLY A 41 -4.88 -4.44 7.27
N SER A 42 -3.56 -4.32 7.36
CA SER A 42 -2.93 -3.36 8.25
C SER A 42 -1.73 -2.70 7.57
N LEU A 43 -1.66 -1.38 7.65
CA LEU A 43 -0.51 -0.58 7.23
C LEU A 43 0.17 0.00 8.47
N SER A 44 1.49 -0.16 8.59
CA SER A 44 2.27 0.51 9.62
C SER A 44 3.14 1.58 8.97
N GLY A 45 2.90 2.84 9.33
CA GLY A 45 3.80 3.95 9.03
C GLY A 45 4.67 4.22 10.25
N THR A 46 5.99 4.13 10.09
CA THR A 46 6.93 4.43 11.17
C THR A 46 8.13 5.20 10.64
N ASN A 47 8.73 6.03 11.49
CA ASN A 47 10.02 6.68 11.21
C ASN A 47 11.21 5.76 11.49
N LEU A 48 10.97 4.59 12.08
CA LEU A 48 11.98 3.52 12.28
C LEU A 48 12.16 2.70 10.99
N TRP A 49 12.40 3.40 9.89
CA TRP A 49 12.72 2.83 8.59
C TRP A 49 13.87 1.83 8.73
N GLY A 50 13.71 0.62 8.18
CA GLY A 50 14.84 -0.27 7.90
C GLY A 50 15.55 -0.87 9.13
N TYR A 51 14.82 -1.27 10.19
CA TYR A 51 15.45 -2.11 11.24
C TYR A 51 16.04 -3.43 10.66
N ASP A 52 15.63 -3.80 9.44
CA ASP A 52 16.15 -4.93 8.66
C ASP A 52 16.49 -4.55 7.21
N ASP A 53 16.87 -3.29 6.95
CA ASP A 53 17.28 -2.74 5.64
C ASP A 53 16.21 -2.78 4.51
N HIS A 54 14.97 -3.20 4.80
CA HIS A 54 13.89 -3.29 3.80
C HIS A 54 12.76 -2.28 4.09
N PRO A 55 12.72 -1.11 3.42
CA PRO A 55 11.82 -0.01 3.77
C PRO A 55 10.35 -0.24 3.42
N LEU A 56 10.05 -1.22 2.56
CA LEU A 56 8.70 -1.57 2.13
C LEU A 56 8.53 -3.07 2.30
N ARG A 57 7.43 -3.51 2.91
CA ARG A 57 7.12 -4.94 2.98
C ARG A 57 5.64 -5.15 2.74
N VAL A 58 5.33 -6.10 1.87
CA VAL A 58 3.96 -6.52 1.61
C VAL A 58 3.85 -7.98 1.99
N LYS A 59 2.82 -8.31 2.78
CA LYS A 59 2.44 -9.68 3.09
C LYS A 59 1.01 -9.90 2.65
N VAL A 60 0.78 -10.97 1.90
CA VAL A 60 -0.54 -11.41 1.49
C VAL A 60 -0.77 -12.78 2.12
N LEU A 61 -1.84 -12.91 2.89
CA LEU A 61 -2.20 -14.14 3.58
C LEU A 61 -3.49 -14.67 2.95
N GLY A 62 -3.42 -15.86 2.36
CA GLY A 62 -4.57 -16.63 1.92
C GLY A 62 -4.74 -17.89 2.77
N ASP A 63 -5.79 -18.63 2.48
CA ASP A 63 -6.16 -19.82 3.26
C ASP A 63 -5.15 -20.97 3.09
N GLU A 64 -4.61 -21.12 1.89
CA GLU A 64 -3.67 -22.20 1.54
C GLU A 64 -2.21 -21.76 1.54
N PHE A 65 -1.94 -20.48 1.28
CA PHE A 65 -0.61 -19.94 1.11
C PHE A 65 -0.50 -18.53 1.69
N TYR A 66 0.72 -18.15 2.04
CA TYR A 66 1.05 -16.74 2.25
C TYR A 66 2.33 -16.38 1.49
N ALA A 67 2.37 -15.12 1.05
CA ALA A 67 3.51 -14.55 0.34
C ALA A 67 4.02 -13.32 1.06
N GLU A 68 5.33 -13.09 0.98
CA GLU A 68 6.02 -11.92 1.52
C GLU A 68 6.96 -11.37 0.45
N ALA A 69 6.84 -10.08 0.16
CA ALA A 69 7.79 -9.32 -0.63
C ALA A 69 8.51 -8.32 0.28
N LYS A 70 9.84 -8.36 0.31
CA LYS A 70 10.70 -7.51 1.14
C LYS A 70 11.40 -6.47 0.27
N GLY A 71 10.82 -5.29 0.13
CA GLY A 71 11.42 -4.16 -0.58
C GLY A 71 11.64 -4.45 -2.07
N LEU A 72 12.15 -3.45 -2.78
CA LEU A 72 12.54 -3.61 -4.18
C LEU A 72 13.91 -4.30 -4.32
N GLU A 73 14.73 -4.29 -3.26
CA GLU A 73 16.07 -4.88 -3.24
C GLU A 73 16.19 -6.14 -2.38
N GLY A 74 15.09 -6.66 -1.86
CA GLY A 74 15.10 -7.89 -1.06
C GLY A 74 14.55 -9.05 -1.86
N SER A 75 13.68 -9.84 -1.25
CA SER A 75 13.22 -11.09 -1.84
C SER A 75 11.71 -11.25 -1.79
N TYR A 76 11.23 -12.08 -2.70
CA TYR A 76 9.90 -12.65 -2.66
C TYR A 76 9.99 -14.05 -2.07
N THR A 77 9.04 -14.42 -1.21
CA THR A 77 8.89 -15.80 -0.75
C THR A 77 7.43 -16.19 -0.67
N ARG A 78 7.10 -17.38 -1.18
CA ARG A 78 5.80 -18.04 -1.02
C ARG A 78 5.93 -19.26 -0.11
N ARG A 79 4.97 -19.42 0.80
CA ARG A 79 4.92 -20.54 1.74
C ARG A 79 3.51 -21.11 1.83
N LYS A 80 3.41 -22.41 2.15
CA LYS A 80 2.14 -23.02 2.55
C LYS A 80 1.66 -22.44 3.89
N ALA A 81 0.36 -22.24 4.00
CA ALA A 81 -0.28 -21.88 5.24
C ALA A 81 -0.05 -22.99 6.29
N ASN A 82 0.12 -22.58 7.55
CA ASN A 82 0.14 -23.45 8.73
C ASN A 82 1.35 -24.42 8.89
N ASN A 83 2.31 -24.46 7.98
CA ASN A 83 3.53 -25.27 8.19
C ASN A 83 4.86 -24.58 7.81
N SER A 84 4.81 -23.32 7.35
CA SER A 84 5.96 -22.51 6.96
C SER A 84 6.88 -23.13 5.89
N GLU A 85 6.43 -24.18 5.20
CA GLU A 85 7.15 -24.81 4.10
C GLU A 85 7.32 -23.78 2.97
N ILE A 86 8.57 -23.55 2.57
CA ILE A 86 8.91 -22.65 1.46
C ILE A 86 8.66 -23.39 0.16
N GLU A 87 7.78 -22.84 -0.67
CA GLU A 87 7.53 -23.38 -2.02
C GLU A 87 8.32 -22.64 -3.08
N GLU A 88 8.54 -21.34 -2.88
CA GLU A 88 9.17 -20.49 -3.87
C GLU A 88 9.92 -19.34 -3.20
N VAL A 89 11.11 -19.05 -3.71
CA VAL A 89 11.94 -17.90 -3.32
C VAL A 89 12.49 -17.27 -4.57
N TRP A 90 12.26 -15.97 -4.74
CA TRP A 90 12.98 -15.15 -5.72
C TRP A 90 13.82 -14.14 -4.97
N GLU A 91 15.14 -14.24 -5.13
CA GLU A 91 16.10 -13.30 -4.57
C GLU A 91 16.27 -12.10 -5.51
N ALA A 92 16.70 -10.96 -4.96
CA ALA A 92 17.16 -9.86 -5.79
C ALA A 92 18.34 -10.30 -6.68
N GLU A 93 18.31 -9.88 -7.94
CA GLU A 93 19.41 -10.13 -8.87
C GLU A 93 20.61 -9.23 -8.53
N GLU A 94 21.78 -9.84 -8.32
CA GLU A 94 23.00 -9.08 -8.02
C GLU A 94 23.35 -8.12 -9.17
N GLY A 95 23.51 -6.84 -8.84
CA GLY A 95 23.84 -5.79 -9.80
C GLY A 95 22.65 -5.25 -10.61
N ASN A 96 21.42 -5.76 -10.40
CA ASN A 96 20.21 -5.33 -11.09
C ASN A 96 19.16 -4.80 -10.08
N PRO A 97 19.38 -3.62 -9.47
CA PRO A 97 18.47 -3.08 -8.46
C PRO A 97 17.12 -2.67 -9.07
N GLU A 98 16.01 -3.08 -8.48
CA GLU A 98 14.66 -2.76 -8.96
C GLU A 98 14.17 -1.38 -8.52
N MET A 99 14.66 -0.86 -7.40
CA MET A 99 14.25 0.45 -6.87
C MET A 99 14.52 1.58 -7.88
N PRO A 100 15.74 1.73 -8.43
CA PRO A 100 16.02 2.76 -9.42
C PRO A 100 15.33 2.54 -10.76
N GLU A 101 15.10 1.28 -11.15
CA GLU A 101 14.45 0.94 -12.42
C GLU A 101 12.95 1.20 -12.40
N SER A 102 12.31 1.08 -11.23
CA SER A 102 10.86 1.34 -11.06
C SER A 102 10.45 2.74 -11.54
N PHE A 103 11.24 3.77 -11.22
CA PHE A 103 10.99 5.14 -11.67
C PHE A 103 11.13 5.30 -13.18
N LYS A 104 12.15 4.66 -13.78
CA LYS A 104 12.36 4.70 -15.23
C LYS A 104 11.21 4.04 -15.96
N ARG A 105 10.76 2.88 -15.49
CA ARG A 105 9.63 2.13 -16.06
C ARG A 105 8.32 2.92 -15.95
N MET A 106 8.07 3.59 -14.82
CA MET A 106 6.89 4.45 -14.67
C MET A 106 6.91 5.63 -15.64
N ALA A 107 8.04 6.33 -15.74
CA ALA A 107 8.21 7.45 -16.67
C ALA A 107 8.06 7.00 -18.14
N ASP A 108 8.69 5.88 -18.51
CA ASP A 108 8.58 5.29 -19.83
C ASP A 108 7.12 4.88 -20.16
N GLY A 109 6.38 4.34 -19.19
CA GLY A 109 4.96 4.04 -19.33
C GLY A 109 4.11 5.26 -19.69
N VAL A 110 4.35 6.39 -19.01
CA VAL A 110 3.68 7.67 -19.31
C VAL A 110 4.04 8.16 -20.72
N ILE A 111 5.34 8.16 -21.07
CA ILE A 111 5.82 8.62 -22.39
C ILE A 111 5.18 7.78 -23.50
N LYS A 112 5.16 6.45 -23.35
CA LYS A 112 4.51 5.54 -24.30
C LYS A 112 3.02 5.82 -24.44
N ALA A 113 2.32 6.05 -23.33
CA ALA A 113 0.90 6.37 -23.34
C ALA A 113 0.61 7.69 -24.08
N MET A 114 1.44 8.72 -23.87
CA MET A 114 1.37 9.99 -24.60
C MET A 114 1.57 9.82 -26.11
N HIS A 115 2.56 9.02 -26.53
CA HIS A 115 2.80 8.75 -27.95
C HIS A 115 1.68 7.96 -28.61
N ALA A 116 1.05 7.06 -27.87
CA ALA A 116 -0.02 6.21 -28.36
C ALA A 116 -1.42 6.85 -28.27
N ASP A 117 -1.54 8.04 -27.66
CA ASP A 117 -2.83 8.67 -27.33
C ASP A 117 -3.75 7.73 -26.54
N THR A 118 -3.20 7.14 -25.48
CA THR A 118 -3.91 6.17 -24.60
C THR A 118 -3.89 6.66 -23.15
N PRO A 119 -4.80 6.15 -22.29
CA PRO A 119 -4.81 6.50 -20.87
C PRO A 119 -3.46 6.25 -20.20
N PHE A 120 -3.11 7.11 -19.25
CA PHE A 120 -1.90 6.93 -18.46
C PHE A 120 -2.02 5.73 -17.53
N PRO A 121 -0.91 5.05 -17.21
CA PRO A 121 -0.93 3.90 -16.31
C PRO A 121 -1.44 4.28 -14.91
N ALA A 122 -1.06 5.47 -14.40
CA ALA A 122 -1.63 6.08 -13.20
C ALA A 122 -2.32 7.38 -13.62
N ASP A 123 -3.63 7.47 -13.37
CA ASP A 123 -4.48 8.57 -13.84
C ASP A 123 -5.03 9.42 -12.69
N GLY A 124 -5.95 10.33 -13.01
CA GLY A 124 -6.57 11.21 -12.03
C GLY A 124 -7.47 10.47 -11.03
N GLU A 125 -8.03 9.32 -11.39
CA GLU A 125 -8.85 8.50 -10.50
C GLU A 125 -7.97 7.81 -9.46
N ALA A 126 -6.81 7.28 -9.87
CA ALA A 126 -5.82 6.72 -8.95
C ALA A 126 -5.38 7.78 -7.91
N ALA A 127 -5.03 8.98 -8.36
CA ALA A 127 -4.65 10.09 -7.48
C ALA A 127 -5.79 10.50 -6.54
N TRP A 128 -7.03 10.55 -7.03
CA TRP A 128 -8.19 10.87 -6.22
C TRP A 128 -8.43 9.82 -5.12
N ASN A 129 -8.36 8.54 -5.45
CA ASN A 129 -8.53 7.45 -4.48
C ASN A 129 -7.48 7.50 -3.36
N GLU A 130 -6.23 7.86 -3.69
CA GLU A 130 -5.18 8.06 -2.67
C GLU A 130 -5.50 9.24 -1.74
N LEU A 131 -5.99 10.36 -2.27
CA LEU A 131 -6.39 11.52 -1.47
C LEU A 131 -7.57 11.20 -0.53
N VAL A 132 -8.59 10.52 -1.03
CA VAL A 132 -9.74 10.09 -0.21
C VAL A 132 -9.28 9.14 0.91
N PHE A 133 -8.37 8.21 0.60
CA PHE A 133 -7.81 7.30 1.60
C PHE A 133 -7.04 8.04 2.69
N GLU A 134 -6.13 8.95 2.34
CA GLU A 134 -5.36 9.73 3.33
C GLU A 134 -6.26 10.66 4.16
N ALA A 135 -7.30 11.25 3.55
CA ALA A 135 -8.30 12.02 4.27
C ALA A 135 -9.08 11.15 5.29
N ALA A 136 -9.44 9.92 4.91
CA ALA A 136 -10.07 8.96 5.82
C ALA A 136 -9.14 8.56 6.98
N VAL A 137 -7.85 8.32 6.68
CA VAL A 137 -6.82 8.02 7.67
C VAL A 137 -6.68 9.15 8.69
N HIS A 138 -6.55 10.39 8.21
CA HIS A 138 -6.43 11.56 9.06
C HIS A 138 -7.69 11.75 9.92
N ARG A 139 -8.88 11.64 9.31
CA ARG A 139 -10.18 11.75 10.01
C ARG A 139 -10.30 10.71 11.13
N SER A 140 -9.95 9.46 10.86
CA SER A 140 -10.00 8.38 11.85
C SER A 140 -9.08 8.65 13.04
N ALA A 141 -7.86 9.15 12.78
CA ALA A 141 -6.89 9.43 13.83
C ALA A 141 -7.35 10.54 14.79
N ILE A 142 -7.92 11.63 14.28
CA ILE A 142 -8.45 12.71 15.12
C ILE A 142 -9.76 12.34 15.83
N GLN A 143 -10.45 11.30 15.36
CA GLN A 143 -11.69 10.77 15.95
C GLN A 143 -11.44 9.56 16.86
N ASN A 144 -10.25 9.48 17.49
CA ASN A 144 -9.89 8.42 18.42
C ASN A 144 -10.12 7.02 17.83
N ASN A 145 -9.49 6.71 16.69
CA ASN A 145 -9.55 5.42 15.99
C ASN A 145 -10.92 4.98 15.44
N ALA A 146 -11.89 5.90 15.37
CA ALA A 146 -13.19 5.61 14.76
C ALA A 146 -13.04 4.98 13.38
N ARG A 147 -13.91 4.03 13.07
CA ARG A 147 -14.03 3.50 11.71
C ARG A 147 -14.59 4.60 10.81
N VAL A 148 -13.83 4.98 9.79
CA VAL A 148 -14.21 5.98 8.79
C VAL A 148 -14.40 5.30 7.45
N PHE A 149 -15.57 5.48 6.84
CA PHE A 149 -15.89 4.92 5.53
C PHE A 149 -15.42 5.87 4.43
N LEU A 150 -14.77 5.33 3.40
CA LEU A 150 -14.23 6.15 2.31
C LEU A 150 -15.34 6.84 1.51
N ALA A 151 -16.52 6.22 1.42
CA ALA A 151 -17.68 6.80 0.74
C ALA A 151 -18.19 8.07 1.46
N GLU A 152 -18.14 8.11 2.79
CA GLU A 152 -18.53 9.30 3.56
C GLU A 152 -17.56 10.45 3.35
N VAL A 153 -16.25 10.14 3.32
CA VAL A 153 -15.20 11.14 3.06
C VAL A 153 -15.35 11.75 1.67
N GLU A 154 -15.64 10.91 0.67
CA GLU A 154 -15.86 11.36 -0.71
C GLU A 154 -17.13 12.20 -0.82
N ALA A 155 -18.24 11.78 -0.20
CA ALA A 155 -19.48 12.55 -0.21
C ALA A 155 -19.29 13.95 0.42
N ASP A 156 -18.56 14.03 1.54
CA ASP A 156 -18.26 15.30 2.21
C ASP A 156 -17.36 16.22 1.36
N ALA A 157 -16.49 15.66 0.50
CA ALA A 157 -15.60 16.45 -0.35
C ALA A 157 -16.34 17.22 -1.46
N PHE A 158 -17.57 16.80 -1.79
CA PHE A 158 -18.43 17.42 -2.81
C PHE A 158 -19.65 18.16 -2.23
N ALA A 159 -19.77 18.24 -0.90
CA ALA A 159 -20.84 18.97 -0.20
C ALA A 159 -20.48 20.45 0.02
#